data_AF-A0A554MML4-F1
#
_entry.id   AF-A0A554MML4-F1
#
_cell.length_a   1.000
_cell.length_b   1.000
_cell.length_c   1.000
_cell.angle_alpha   90.00
_cell.angle_beta   90.00
_cell.angle_gamma   90.00
#
_symmetry.space_group_name_H-M   'P 1'
#
loop_
_entity.id
_entity.type
_entity.pdbx_description
1 polymer ?
#
loop_
_entity_poly.entity_id
_entity_poly.type
_entity_poly.pdbx_seq_one_letter_code
_entity_poly.pdbx_strand_id
1 'polypeptide(L)'
;MITISQIVEDIIRRSPFLAEALHEDIVNIASLARRIRPQVHERCLEEVSEESISMALRRMGKKMKPMASGFEFLKNLNNITVRSNLVEFVFLNSLELIKMHQEILKKIEFKQDVFLVL
;
A
#
# COMPACT_ATOMS: atom_id res chain seq x y z
N MET A 1 2.52 -9.20 -25.83
CA MET A 1 3.86 -9.07 -25.20
C MET A 1 3.84 -7.81 -24.36
N ILE A 2 4.09 -7.92 -23.06
CA ILE A 2 4.15 -6.76 -22.16
C ILE A 2 5.56 -6.19 -22.27
N THR A 3 5.69 -4.87 -22.40
CA THR A 3 6.99 -4.21 -22.53
C THR A 3 7.61 -3.89 -21.17
N ILE A 4 8.95 -3.77 -21.13
CA ILE A 4 9.69 -3.27 -19.94
C ILE A 4 9.09 -1.95 -19.42
N SER A 5 8.70 -1.04 -20.31
CA SER A 5 8.12 0.26 -19.91
C SER A 5 6.79 0.09 -19.18
N GLN A 6 5.92 -0.81 -19.67
CA GLN A 6 4.64 -1.11 -19.01
C GLN A 6 4.84 -1.77 -17.64
N ILE A 7 5.77 -2.72 -17.54
CA ILE A 7 6.06 -3.40 -16.27
C ILE A 7 6.64 -2.42 -15.25
N VAL A 8 7.60 -1.58 -15.67
CA VAL A 8 8.18 -0.54 -14.82
C VAL A 8 7.10 0.43 -14.35
N GLU A 9 6.22 0.86 -15.25
CA GLU A 9 5.09 1.74 -14.90
C GLU A 9 4.17 1.10 -13.85
N ASP A 10 3.79 -0.17 -14.03
CA ASP A 10 2.97 -0.90 -13.07
C ASP A 10 3.63 -1.07 -11.70
N ILE A 11 4.95 -1.27 -11.67
CA ILE A 11 5.71 -1.42 -10.41
C ILE A 11 5.74 -0.08 -9.66
N ILE A 12 6.02 1.02 -10.36
CA ILE A 12 6.17 2.33 -9.72
C ILE A 12 4.81 2.92 -9.30
N ARG A 13 3.75 2.72 -10.09
CA ARG A 13 2.38 3.18 -9.74
C ARG A 13 1.82 2.53 -8.47
N ARG A 14 2.33 1.37 -8.06
CA ARG A 14 1.95 0.74 -6.78
C ARG A 14 2.54 1.45 -5.56
N SER A 15 3.51 2.34 -5.75
CA SER A 15 4.14 3.11 -4.69
C SER A 15 4.06 4.61 -5.00
N PRO A 16 3.04 5.31 -4.47
CA PRO A 16 2.89 6.75 -4.67
C PRO A 16 4.14 7.55 -4.31
N PHE A 17 4.81 7.19 -3.20
CA PHE A 17 6.06 7.83 -2.78
C PHE A 17 7.20 7.65 -3.78
N LEU A 18 7.30 6.48 -4.41
CA LEU A 18 8.34 6.21 -5.39
C LEU A 18 8.07 6.94 -6.70
N ALA A 19 6.79 7.07 -7.07
CA ALA A 19 6.38 7.87 -8.21
C ALA A 19 6.69 9.36 -7.96
N GLU A 20 6.33 9.91 -6.81
CA GLU A 20 6.65 11.29 -6.42
C GLU A 20 8.17 11.54 -6.42
N ALA A 21 8.94 10.68 -5.76
CA ALA A 21 10.39 10.81 -5.71
C ALA A 21 11.06 10.69 -7.10
N LEU A 22 10.46 9.92 -8.03
CA LEU A 22 10.93 9.83 -9.41
C LEU A 22 10.57 11.08 -10.24
N HIS A 23 9.42 11.71 -9.96
CA HIS A 23 9.02 12.96 -10.58
C HIS A 23 9.90 14.13 -10.12
N GLU A 24 10.26 14.16 -8.83
CA GLU A 24 11.16 15.16 -8.24
C GLU A 24 12.65 14.94 -8.56
N ASP A 25 12.99 13.89 -9.32
CA ASP A 25 14.37 13.51 -9.70
C ASP A 25 15.31 13.28 -8.49
N ILE A 26 14.76 12.89 -7.33
CA ILE A 26 15.52 12.62 -6.09
C ILE A 26 15.86 11.13 -5.91
N VAL A 27 15.38 10.26 -6.80
CA VAL A 27 15.63 8.81 -6.75
C VAL A 27 16.94 8.45 -7.44
N ASN A 28 17.74 7.60 -6.80
CA ASN A 28 18.86 6.93 -7.47
C ASN A 28 18.33 5.88 -8.48
N ILE A 29 18.24 6.27 -9.75
CA ILE A 29 17.73 5.44 -10.86
C ILE A 29 18.47 4.10 -10.98
N ALA A 30 19.80 4.08 -10.88
CA ALA A 30 20.58 2.86 -11.05
C ALA A 30 20.32 1.85 -9.91
N SER A 31 20.25 2.35 -8.67
CA SER A 31 19.91 1.52 -7.52
C SER A 31 18.46 1.02 -7.58
N LEU A 32 17.53 1.85 -8.05
CA LEU A 32 16.14 1.43 -8.26
C LEU A 32 16.03 0.38 -9.37
N ALA A 33 16.73 0.55 -10.49
CA ALA A 33 16.74 -0.40 -11.60
C ALA A 33 17.23 -1.79 -11.14
N ARG A 34 18.33 -1.86 -10.39
CA ARG A 34 18.83 -3.10 -9.77
C ARG A 34 17.79 -3.77 -8.88
N ARG A 35 17.10 -2.98 -8.05
CA ARG A 35 16.10 -3.49 -7.12
C ARG A 35 14.88 -4.09 -7.83
N ILE A 36 14.40 -3.48 -8.92
CA ILE A 36 13.19 -3.95 -9.61
C ILE A 36 13.48 -4.96 -10.73
N ARG A 37 14.75 -5.08 -11.18
CA ARG A 37 15.17 -6.00 -12.25
C ARG A 37 14.64 -7.43 -12.11
N PRO A 38 14.68 -8.08 -10.93
CA PRO A 38 14.16 -9.45 -10.80
C PRO A 38 12.67 -9.54 -11.12
N GLN A 39 11.87 -8.57 -10.67
CA GLN A 39 10.43 -8.53 -10.95
C GLN A 39 10.13 -8.21 -12.41
N VAL A 40 10.94 -7.37 -13.05
CA VAL A 40 10.80 -7.08 -14.48
C VAL A 40 11.13 -8.32 -15.30
N HIS A 41 12.23 -9.00 -14.98
CA HIS A 41 12.67 -10.22 -15.66
C HIS A 41 11.61 -11.33 -15.60
N GLU A 42 11.02 -11.57 -14.42
CA GLU A 42 9.96 -12.56 -14.22
C GLU A 42 8.73 -12.29 -15.10
N ARG A 43 8.34 -11.01 -15.26
CA ARG A 43 7.15 -10.63 -16.05
C ARG A 43 7.42 -10.52 -17.55
N CYS A 44 8.64 -10.15 -17.95
CA CYS A 44 9.01 -9.99 -19.36
C CYS A 44 9.33 -11.35 -20.01
N LEU A 45 9.70 -12.37 -19.21
CA LEU A 45 10.13 -13.70 -19.67
C LEU A 45 11.39 -13.66 -20.58
N GLU A 46 12.20 -12.61 -20.46
CA GLU A 46 13.42 -12.37 -21.22
C GLU A 46 14.47 -11.68 -20.35
N GLU A 47 15.76 -11.83 -20.68
CA GLU A 47 16.83 -11.11 -19.97
C GLU A 47 16.69 -9.60 -20.16
N VAL A 48 16.63 -8.88 -19.04
CA VAL A 48 16.44 -7.43 -19.03
C VAL A 48 17.67 -6.76 -18.43
N SER A 49 18.26 -5.83 -19.19
CA SER A 49 19.40 -5.04 -18.72
C SER A 49 18.98 -3.91 -17.77
N GLU A 50 19.87 -3.54 -16.85
CA GLU A 50 19.64 -2.44 -15.90
C GLU A 50 19.53 -1.09 -16.61
N GLU A 51 20.22 -0.94 -17.74
CA GLU A 51 20.21 0.23 -18.60
C GLU A 51 18.82 0.42 -19.22
N SER A 52 18.21 -0.66 -19.68
CA SER A 52 16.86 -0.64 -20.28
C SER A 52 15.79 -0.22 -19.26
N ILE A 53 15.91 -0.72 -18.03
CA ILE A 53 15.05 -0.33 -16.91
C ILE A 53 15.30 1.13 -16.50
N SER A 54 16.57 1.54 -16.41
CA SER A 54 16.97 2.91 -16.08
C SER A 54 16.40 3.90 -17.11
N MET A 55 16.43 3.55 -18.40
CA MET A 55 15.81 4.35 -19.46
C MET A 55 14.29 4.44 -19.31
N ALA A 56 13.62 3.33 -18.97
CA ALA A 56 12.19 3.33 -18.72
C ALA A 56 11.81 4.24 -17.54
N LEU A 57 12.53 4.13 -16.41
CA LEU A 57 12.35 4.98 -15.23
C LEU A 57 12.52 6.47 -15.55
N ARG A 58 13.60 6.86 -16.23
CA ARG A 58 13.84 8.27 -16.64
C ARG A 58 12.74 8.82 -17.53
N ARG A 59 12.29 8.01 -18.50
CA ARG A 59 11.23 8.40 -19.44
C ARG A 59 9.90 8.60 -18.71
N MET A 60 9.63 7.77 -17.71
CA MET A 60 8.41 7.83 -16.92
C MET A 60 8.41 9.03 -15.97
N GLY A 61 9.52 9.30 -15.26
CA GLY A 61 9.64 10.48 -14.38
C GLY A 61 9.34 11.80 -15.12
N LYS A 62 9.78 11.93 -16.38
CA LYS A 62 9.49 13.09 -17.24
C LYS A 62 8.03 13.19 -17.71
N LYS A 63 7.33 12.07 -17.84
CA LYS A 63 5.95 11.99 -18.35
C LYS A 63 4.90 12.04 -17.24
N MET A 64 5.27 11.67 -16.03
CA MET A 64 4.37 11.69 -14.89
C MET A 64 4.01 13.12 -14.56
N LYS A 65 2.71 13.41 -14.58
CA LYS A 65 2.18 14.51 -13.78
C LYS A 65 2.43 14.14 -12.32
N PRO A 66 2.75 15.11 -11.44
CA PRO A 66 2.81 14.83 -10.02
C PRO A 66 1.49 14.17 -9.66
N MET A 67 1.56 12.91 -9.23
CA MET A 67 0.41 12.27 -8.63
C MET A 67 0.05 13.19 -7.48
N ALA A 68 -1.20 13.65 -7.45
CA ALA A 68 -1.91 14.12 -6.27
C ALA A 68 -1.11 13.73 -5.02
N SER A 69 -0.28 14.66 -4.52
CA SER A 69 0.76 14.40 -3.51
C SER A 69 0.19 13.55 -2.37
N GLY A 70 1.02 12.92 -1.54
CA GLY A 70 0.51 12.21 -0.35
C GLY A 70 -0.57 13.00 0.44
N PHE A 71 -0.52 14.33 0.38
CA PHE A 71 -1.57 15.25 0.84
C PHE A 71 -2.96 15.09 0.22
N GLU A 72 -3.11 14.84 -1.07
CA GLU A 72 -4.42 14.55 -1.68
C GLU A 72 -4.94 13.16 -1.31
N PHE A 73 -4.06 12.17 -1.14
CA PHE A 73 -4.45 10.90 -0.53
C PHE A 73 -4.95 11.11 0.90
N LEU A 74 -4.25 11.91 1.71
CA LEU A 74 -4.69 12.31 3.05
C LEU A 74 -6.01 13.09 3.02
N LYS A 75 -6.26 13.95 2.01
CA LYS A 75 -7.56 14.63 1.83
C LYS A 75 -8.72 13.66 1.59
N ASN A 76 -8.44 12.47 1.04
CA ASN A 76 -9.45 11.41 0.88
C ASN A 76 -9.65 10.58 2.16
N LEU A 77 -8.81 10.76 3.19
CA LEU A 77 -8.97 10.10 4.50
C LEU A 77 -9.91 10.91 5.41
N ASN A 78 -11.12 11.23 4.94
CA ASN A 78 -12.11 11.92 5.77
C ASN A 78 -12.68 11.04 6.90
N ASN A 79 -12.48 9.72 6.86
CA ASN A 79 -13.14 8.75 7.75
C ASN A 79 -12.15 7.86 8.51
N ILE A 80 -11.04 8.40 9.00
CA ILE A 80 -10.15 7.67 9.91
C ILE A 80 -10.48 8.04 11.36
N THR A 81 -10.71 7.03 12.20
CA THR A 81 -10.75 7.20 13.67
C THR A 81 -9.51 6.52 14.26
N VAL A 82 -8.69 7.27 15.00
CA VAL A 82 -7.54 6.73 15.73
C VAL A 82 -7.96 6.45 17.18
N ARG A 83 -7.75 5.22 17.66
CA ARG A 83 -7.92 4.86 19.07
C ARG A 83 -6.67 4.17 19.58
N SER A 84 -6.27 4.54 20.79
CA SER A 84 -5.15 3.92 21.51
C SER A 84 -5.71 3.02 22.62
N ASN A 85 -4.86 2.14 23.16
CA ASN A 85 -5.20 1.24 24.26
C ASN A 85 -6.32 0.23 23.93
N LEU A 86 -6.27 -0.35 22.72
CA LEU A 86 -7.15 -1.45 22.32
C LEU A 86 -6.61 -2.78 22.84
N VAL A 87 -7.51 -3.67 23.25
CA VAL A 87 -7.20 -5.05 23.63
C VAL A 87 -8.00 -5.98 22.72
N GLU A 88 -7.32 -6.98 22.18
CA GLU A 88 -7.92 -8.00 21.31
C GLU A 88 -8.01 -9.34 22.06
N PHE A 89 -9.16 -10.01 21.93
CA PHE A 89 -9.39 -11.33 22.50
C PHE A 89 -9.78 -12.30 21.40
N VAL A 90 -9.14 -13.48 21.38
CA VAL A 90 -9.40 -14.52 20.39
C VAL A 90 -9.98 -15.74 21.10
N PHE A 91 -11.11 -16.24 20.59
CA PHE A 91 -11.81 -17.38 21.16
C PHE A 91 -11.90 -18.52 20.15
N LEU A 92 -11.88 -19.77 20.64
CA LEU A 92 -12.20 -20.94 19.82
C LEU A 92 -13.68 -20.88 19.41
N ASN A 93 -13.95 -21.23 18.16
CA ASN A 93 -15.32 -21.29 17.66
C ASN A 93 -16.11 -22.35 18.46
N SER A 94 -17.24 -21.95 19.02
CA SER A 94 -18.09 -22.79 19.85
C SER A 94 -19.55 -22.40 19.70
N LEU A 95 -20.44 -23.32 20.04
CA LEU A 95 -21.89 -23.08 20.01
C LEU A 95 -22.33 -21.96 20.97
N GLU A 96 -21.52 -21.64 21.99
CA GLU A 96 -21.81 -20.63 23.01
C GLU A 96 -21.28 -19.23 22.66
N LEU A 97 -20.48 -19.07 21.60
CA LEU A 97 -19.81 -17.81 21.27
C LEU A 97 -20.79 -16.64 21.11
N ILE A 98 -21.91 -16.88 20.40
CA ILE A 98 -22.97 -15.88 20.20
C ILE A 98 -23.59 -15.46 21.54
N LYS A 99 -23.84 -16.43 22.43
CA LYS A 99 -24.41 -16.17 23.76
C LYS A 99 -23.43 -15.35 24.62
N MET A 100 -22.14 -15.64 24.55
CA MET A 100 -21.10 -14.88 25.23
C MET A 100 -21.03 -13.43 24.73
N HIS A 101 -21.10 -13.20 23.41
CA HIS A 101 -21.16 -11.85 22.85
C HIS A 101 -22.39 -11.07 23.34
N GLN A 102 -23.56 -11.71 23.43
CA GLN A 102 -24.77 -11.08 23.99
C GLN A 102 -24.57 -10.67 25.46
N GLU A 103 -23.97 -11.52 26.27
CA GLU A 103 -23.71 -11.21 27.69
C GLU A 103 -22.68 -10.08 27.86
N ILE A 104 -21.68 -9.99 26.98
CA ILE A 104 -20.74 -8.86 26.96
C ILE A 104 -21.48 -7.56 26.64
N LEU A 105 -22.33 -7.56 25.59
CA LEU A 105 -23.11 -6.39 25.18
C LEU A 105 -24.02 -5.88 26.31
N LYS A 106 -24.73 -6.78 27.01
CA LYS A 106 -25.55 -6.41 28.18
C LYS A 106 -24.74 -5.76 29.30
N LYS A 107 -23.53 -6.27 29.58
CA LYS A 107 -22.67 -5.72 30.65
C LYS A 107 -22.14 -4.32 30.35
N ILE A 108 -22.04 -3.96 29.07
CA ILE A 108 -21.55 -2.63 28.64
C ILE A 108 -22.66 -1.68 28.24
N GLU A 109 -23.92 -2.11 28.25
CA GLU A 109 -25.09 -1.33 27.83
C GLU A 109 -25.17 0.07 28.46
N PHE A 110 -24.81 0.19 29.73
CA PHE A 110 -24.84 1.45 30.47
C PHE A 110 -23.50 2.19 30.50
N LYS A 111 -22.46 1.69 29.81
CA LYS A 111 -21.14 2.32 29.76
C LYS A 111 -20.98 3.10 28.45
N GLN A 112 -21.04 4.43 28.55
CA GLN A 112 -20.99 5.31 27.38
C GLN A 112 -19.60 5.40 26.72
N ASP A 113 -18.53 5.10 27.45
CA ASP A 113 -17.15 5.24 26.97
C ASP A 113 -16.52 3.94 26.43
N VAL A 114 -17.31 2.87 26.29
CA VAL A 114 -16.78 1.58 25.82
C VAL A 114 -16.78 1.52 24.29
N PHE A 115 -15.62 1.23 23.73
CA PHE A 115 -15.46 0.86 22.32
C PHE A 115 -15.32 -0.65 22.20
N LEU A 116 -16.26 -1.30 21.53
CA LEU A 116 -16.27 -2.73 21.29
C LEU A 116 -16.56 -3.01 19.82
N VAL A 117 -15.79 -3.94 19.24
CA VAL A 117 -16.04 -4.54 17.93
C VAL A 117 -16.07 -6.05 18.16
N LEU A 118 -17.09 -6.74 17.62
CA LEU A 118 -17.30 -8.18 17.72
C LEU A 118 -16.95 -8.88 16.42
#